data_AF-A0A942Z984-F1
#
_entry.id   AF-A0A942Z984-F1
#
_cell.length_a   1.000
_cell.length_b   1.000
_cell.length_c   1.000
_cell.angle_alpha   90.00
_cell.angle_beta   90.00
_cell.angle_gamma   90.00
#
_symmetry.space_group_name_H-M   'P 1'
#
loop_
_entity.id
_entity.type
_entity.pdbx_description
1 polymer ?
#
loop_
_entity_poly.entity_id
_entity_poly.type
_entity_poly.pdbx_seq_one_letter_code
_entity_poly.pdbx_strand_id
1 'polypeptide(L)'
;MRKRYINIIRILTLIGLVISIYLVYTELSNPGFCPPFLGIPACNIVLFGFSLVMLSTFISHDKVDKLLFFVGSIPGLLLAIWFSYNEIVGLKECPRIFNIPLCYGSLVIFGVIIILGLRVNKNK
;
A
#
# COMPACT_ATOMS: atom_id res chain seq x y z
N MET A 1 23.31 2.67 9.04
CA MET A 1 22.46 1.86 8.11
C MET A 1 20.98 2.22 8.12
N ARG A 2 20.40 2.67 9.25
CA ARG A 2 18.98 3.07 9.40
C ARG A 2 18.45 4.11 8.39
N LYS A 3 19.22 5.19 8.09
CA LYS A 3 18.84 6.20 7.09
C LYS A 3 18.64 5.62 5.67
N ARG A 4 19.43 4.61 5.27
CA ARG A 4 19.26 3.94 3.96
C ARG A 4 17.92 3.22 3.87
N TYR A 5 17.54 2.46 4.89
CA TYR A 5 16.25 1.75 4.92
C TYR A 5 15.05 2.70 4.90
N ILE A 6 15.11 3.79 5.68
CA ILE A 6 14.06 4.81 5.68
C ILE A 6 13.94 5.48 4.30
N ASN A 7 15.06 5.76 3.62
CA ASN A 7 15.03 6.30 2.26
C ASN A 7 14.45 5.30 1.25
N ILE A 8 14.75 4.01 1.36
CA ILE A 8 14.16 2.97 0.49
C ILE A 8 12.66 2.89 0.71
N ILE A 9 12.20 2.86 1.97
CA ILE A 9 10.77 2.88 2.30
C ILE A 9 10.13 4.13 1.69
N ARG A 10 10.72 5.31 1.86
CA ARG A 10 10.20 6.54 1.24
C ARG A 10 10.03 6.42 -0.26
N ILE A 11 11.03 5.91 -0.98
CA ILE A 11 10.97 5.76 -2.44
C ILE A 11 9.86 4.77 -2.83
N LEU A 12 9.80 3.60 -2.18
CA LEU A 12 8.75 2.60 -2.44
C LEU A 12 7.35 3.16 -2.19
N THR A 13 7.17 3.85 -1.06
CA THR A 13 5.90 4.48 -0.69
C THR A 13 5.53 5.57 -1.68
N LEU A 14 6.50 6.37 -2.17
CA LEU A 14 6.26 7.39 -3.21
C LEU A 14 5.75 6.76 -4.51
N ILE A 15 6.39 5.70 -4.96
CA ILE A 15 5.98 4.94 -6.16
C ILE A 15 4.56 4.39 -5.95
N GLY A 16 4.31 3.73 -4.82
CA GLY A 16 2.99 3.21 -4.47
C GLY A 16 1.91 4.29 -4.40
N LEU A 17 2.25 5.47 -3.89
CA LEU A 17 1.33 6.60 -3.75
C LEU A 17 0.98 7.20 -5.12
N VAL A 18 1.96 7.41 -6.01
CA VAL A 18 1.71 7.88 -7.39
C VAL A 18 0.82 6.90 -8.15
N ILE A 19 1.12 5.59 -8.06
CA ILE A 19 0.29 4.54 -8.67
C ILE A 19 -1.13 4.61 -8.09
N SER A 20 -1.27 4.67 -6.77
CA SER A 20 -2.58 4.70 -6.11
C SER A 20 -3.40 5.94 -6.47
N ILE A 21 -2.77 7.12 -6.57
CA ILE A 21 -3.44 8.35 -7.04
C ILE A 21 -3.97 8.13 -8.47
N TYR A 22 -3.16 7.56 -9.35
CA TYR A 22 -3.58 7.27 -10.72
C TYR A 22 -4.77 6.30 -10.75
N LEU A 23 -4.78 5.26 -9.92
CA LEU A 23 -5.92 4.34 -9.82
C LEU A 23 -7.18 5.05 -9.31
N VAL A 24 -7.09 5.89 -8.29
CA VAL A 24 -8.24 6.65 -7.77
C VAL A 24 -8.76 7.63 -8.82
N TYR A 25 -7.88 8.31 -9.53
CA TYR A 25 -8.26 9.18 -10.64
C TYR A 25 -8.96 8.41 -11.78
N THR A 26 -8.46 7.21 -12.08
CA THR A 26 -9.06 6.33 -13.09
C THR A 26 -10.43 5.83 -12.63
N GLU A 27 -10.61 5.49 -11.36
CA GLU A 27 -11.90 5.11 -10.77
C GLU A 27 -12.92 6.26 -10.82
N LEU A 28 -12.48 7.49 -10.56
CA LEU A 28 -13.34 8.68 -10.69
C LEU A 28 -13.80 8.93 -12.13
N SER A 29 -12.94 8.59 -13.10
CA SER A 29 -13.26 8.74 -14.53
C SER A 29 -14.06 7.56 -15.07
N ASN A 30 -13.82 6.35 -14.56
CA ASN A 30 -14.44 5.10 -14.96
C ASN A 30 -14.90 4.33 -13.70
N PRO A 31 -16.13 4.60 -13.21
CA PRO A 31 -16.63 3.96 -12.00
C PRO A 31 -16.71 2.43 -12.18
N GLY A 32 -16.16 1.69 -11.21
CA GLY A 32 -16.09 0.22 -11.24
C GLY A 32 -14.75 -0.34 -11.74
N PHE A 33 -13.74 0.49 -11.97
CA PHE A 33 -12.38 0.07 -12.32
C PHE A 33 -11.66 -0.65 -11.16
N CYS A 34 -11.90 -0.20 -9.93
CA CYS A 34 -11.37 -0.76 -8.71
C CYS A 34 -12.45 -1.56 -7.98
N PRO A 35 -12.16 -2.81 -7.58
CA PRO A 35 -13.14 -3.63 -6.90
C PRO A 35 -13.54 -2.99 -5.55
N PRO A 36 -14.84 -2.90 -5.24
CA PRO A 36 -15.28 -2.33 -3.97
C PRO A 36 -15.01 -3.31 -2.83
N PHE A 37 -14.54 -2.75 -1.70
CA PHE A 37 -14.43 -3.39 -0.41
C PHE A 37 -15.36 -2.68 0.58
N LEU A 38 -16.36 -3.38 1.12
CA LEU A 38 -17.34 -2.80 2.05
C LEU A 38 -18.00 -1.48 1.56
N GLY A 39 -18.22 -1.37 0.24
CA GLY A 39 -18.82 -0.18 -0.37
C GLY A 39 -17.85 0.97 -0.69
N ILE A 40 -16.55 0.81 -0.39
CA ILE A 40 -15.51 1.80 -0.69
C ILE A 40 -14.55 1.22 -1.75
N PRO A 41 -14.11 2.00 -2.76
CA PRO A 41 -13.13 1.53 -3.73
C PRO A 41 -11.83 1.13 -3.03
N ALA A 42 -11.33 -0.08 -3.30
CA ALA A 42 -10.09 -0.57 -2.70
C ALA A 42 -8.90 0.39 -2.89
N CYS A 43 -8.87 1.06 -4.04
CA CYS A 43 -7.84 2.01 -4.42
C CYS A 43 -7.75 3.23 -3.49
N ASN A 44 -8.88 3.68 -2.92
CA ASN A 44 -8.88 4.73 -1.90
C ASN A 44 -8.22 4.26 -0.59
N ILE A 45 -8.47 3.01 -0.20
CA ILE A 45 -7.92 2.46 1.04
C ILE A 45 -6.41 2.25 0.92
N VAL A 46 -5.96 1.76 -0.24
CA VAL A 46 -4.54 1.60 -0.56
C VAL A 46 -3.83 2.96 -0.61
N LEU A 47 -4.44 3.97 -1.24
CA LEU A 47 -3.93 5.34 -1.23
C LEU A 47 -3.78 5.88 0.19
N PHE A 48 -4.77 5.65 1.05
CA PHE A 48 -4.75 6.06 2.44
C PHE A 48 -3.63 5.34 3.22
N GLY A 49 -3.44 4.04 2.99
CA GLY A 49 -2.36 3.25 3.59
C GLY A 49 -0.97 3.78 3.21
N PHE A 50 -0.72 4.02 1.93
CA PHE A 50 0.55 4.62 1.49
C PHE A 50 0.76 6.03 2.05
N SER A 51 -0.31 6.83 2.14
CA SER A 51 -0.22 8.18 2.72
C SER A 51 0.18 8.14 4.19
N LEU A 52 -0.41 7.23 4.99
CA LEU A 52 -0.04 7.01 6.40
C LEU A 52 1.39 6.53 6.55
N VAL A 53 1.82 5.56 5.75
CA VAL A 53 3.20 5.07 5.75
C VAL A 53 4.16 6.20 5.39
N MET A 54 3.82 7.04 4.41
CA MET A 54 4.66 8.19 4.03
C MET A 54 4.78 9.19 5.18
N LEU A 55 3.66 9.49 5.85
CA LEU A 55 3.61 10.40 6.99
C LEU A 55 4.47 9.87 8.16
N SER A 56 4.46 8.55 8.40
CA SER A 56 5.29 7.91 9.41
C SER A 56 6.79 8.14 9.18
N THR A 57 7.23 8.34 7.93
CA THR A 57 8.64 8.61 7.62
C THR A 57 9.05 10.06 7.88
N PHE A 58 8.10 10.98 7.99
CA PHE A 58 8.35 12.39 8.31
C PHE A 58 8.32 12.66 9.83
N ILE A 59 7.53 11.90 10.57
CA ILE A 59 7.40 12.06 12.03
C ILE A 59 8.62 11.43 12.72
N SER A 60 9.27 12.21 13.60
CA SER A 60 10.44 11.73 14.38
C SER A 60 10.08 11.23 15.79
N HIS A 61 8.80 11.18 16.16
CA HIS A 61 8.36 10.68 17.47
C HIS A 61 8.27 9.16 17.51
N ASP A 62 9.09 8.55 18.38
CA ASP A 62 9.41 7.12 18.44
C ASP A 62 8.25 6.13 18.65
N LYS A 63 7.12 6.58 19.20
CA LYS A 63 5.90 5.77 19.39
C LYS A 63 4.88 6.01 18.28
N VAL A 64 4.82 7.24 17.79
CA VAL A 64 3.83 7.71 16.81
C VAL A 64 4.23 7.26 15.40
N ASP A 65 5.53 7.29 15.07
CA ASP A 65 6.04 6.76 13.80
C ASP A 65 5.73 5.27 13.65
N LYS A 66 5.99 4.47 14.69
CA LYS A 66 5.70 3.03 14.69
C LYS A 66 4.20 2.77 14.54
N LEU A 67 3.36 3.49 15.28
CA LEU A 67 1.92 3.32 15.22
C LEU A 67 1.37 3.67 13.82
N LEU A 68 1.73 4.82 13.26
CA LEU A 68 1.29 5.20 11.91
C LEU A 68 1.78 4.22 10.85
N PHE A 69 3.02 3.76 10.98
CA PHE A 69 3.58 2.78 10.06
C PHE A 69 2.79 1.48 10.08
N PHE A 70 2.49 0.94 11.27
CA PHE A 70 1.73 -0.30 11.41
C PHE A 70 0.27 -0.15 10.97
N VAL A 71 -0.39 0.95 11.37
CA VAL A 71 -1.77 1.24 11.01
C VAL A 71 -1.92 1.50 9.51
N GLY A 72 -0.90 2.06 8.84
CA GLY A 72 -0.94 2.25 7.38
C GLY A 72 -0.60 0.98 6.59
N SER A 73 0.35 0.17 7.08
CA SER A 73 0.88 -0.97 6.32
C SER A 73 0.11 -2.28 6.51
N ILE A 74 -0.33 -2.61 7.73
CA ILE A 74 -1.06 -3.86 8.02
C ILE A 74 -2.37 -3.96 7.23
N PRO A 75 -3.30 -2.99 7.31
CA PRO A 75 -4.56 -3.10 6.57
C PRO A 75 -4.32 -3.07 5.05
N GLY A 76 -3.34 -2.31 4.58
CA GLY A 76 -2.92 -2.32 3.17
C GLY A 76 -2.47 -3.71 2.70
N LEU A 77 -1.66 -4.40 3.52
CA LEU A 77 -1.23 -5.77 3.23
C LEU A 77 -2.39 -6.77 3.27
N LEU A 78 -3.25 -6.70 4.29
CA LEU A 78 -4.44 -7.57 4.42
C LEU A 78 -5.38 -7.43 3.21
N LEU A 79 -5.63 -6.19 2.78
CA LEU A 79 -6.43 -5.92 1.59
C LEU A 79 -5.75 -6.46 0.35
N ALA A 80 -4.44 -6.24 0.19
CA ALA A 80 -3.71 -6.75 -0.96
C ALA A 80 -3.75 -8.28 -1.04
N ILE A 81 -3.64 -8.98 0.10
CA ILE A 81 -3.80 -10.44 0.19
C ILE A 81 -5.22 -10.86 -0.19
N TRP A 82 -6.22 -10.20 0.38
CA TRP A 82 -7.63 -10.49 0.09
C TRP A 82 -7.95 -10.34 -1.39
N PHE A 83 -7.52 -9.24 -2.00
CA PHE A 83 -7.76 -8.98 -3.43
C PHE A 83 -6.95 -9.91 -4.34
N SER A 84 -5.69 -10.19 -3.99
CA SER A 84 -4.89 -11.17 -4.72
C SER A 84 -5.52 -12.56 -4.67
N TYR A 85 -6.07 -12.97 -3.53
CA TYR A 85 -6.80 -14.23 -3.42
C TYR A 85 -8.06 -14.24 -4.31
N ASN A 86 -8.85 -13.16 -4.30
CA ASN A 86 -10.05 -13.06 -5.14
C ASN A 86 -9.73 -13.05 -6.65
N GLU A 87 -8.59 -12.50 -7.06
CA GLU A 87 -8.10 -12.58 -8.45
C GLU A 87 -7.78 -14.03 -8.84
N ILE A 88 -7.13 -14.81 -7.96
CA ILE A 88 -6.79 -16.21 -8.21
C ILE A 88 -8.06 -17.07 -8.35
N VAL A 89 -9.08 -16.81 -7.53
CA VAL A 89 -10.34 -17.54 -7.54
C VAL A 89 -11.28 -17.05 -8.66
N GLY A 90 -10.96 -15.94 -9.33
CA GLY A 90 -11.78 -15.36 -10.41
C GLY A 90 -13.07 -14.69 -9.92
N LEU A 91 -13.14 -14.29 -8.65
CA LEU A 91 -14.33 -13.68 -8.06
C LEU A 91 -14.43 -12.17 -8.33
N LYS A 92 -13.28 -11.48 -8.33
CA LYS A 92 -13.19 -10.04 -8.61
C LYS A 92 -11.88 -9.75 -9.31
N GLU A 93 -11.97 -9.11 -10.47
CA GLU A 93 -10.77 -8.75 -11.23
C GLU A 93 -10.11 -7.51 -10.64
N CYS A 94 -8.81 -7.61 -10.44
CA CYS A 94 -7.97 -6.48 -10.07
C CYS A 94 -7.61 -5.65 -11.30
N PRO A 95 -7.49 -4.32 -11.15
CA PRO A 95 -7.11 -3.46 -12.26
C PRO A 95 -5.74 -3.89 -12.81
N ARG A 96 -5.66 -4.01 -14.13
CA ARG A 96 -4.45 -4.43 -14.86
C ARG A 96 -3.83 -3.24 -15.55
N ILE A 97 -2.53 -3.04 -15.33
CA ILE A 97 -1.71 -2.13 -16.12
C ILE A 97 -0.74 -3.00 -16.93
N PHE A 98 -0.73 -2.86 -18.25
CA PHE A 98 0.07 -3.71 -19.16
C PHE A 98 -0.13 -5.22 -18.92
N ASN A 99 -1.39 -5.64 -18.66
CA ASN A 99 -1.77 -7.02 -18.39
C ASN A 99 -1.27 -7.59 -17.04
N ILE A 100 -0.71 -6.76 -16.15
CA ILE A 100 -0.23 -7.15 -14.83
C ILE A 100 -1.24 -6.71 -13.75
N PRO A 101 -1.74 -7.62 -12.89
CA PRO A 101 -2.67 -7.28 -11.83
C PRO A 101 -1.99 -6.45 -10.74
N LEU A 102 -2.48 -5.24 -10.55
CA LEU A 102 -1.90 -4.26 -9.61
C LEU A 102 -2.02 -4.69 -8.14
N CYS A 103 -2.97 -5.58 -7.82
CA CYS A 103 -3.11 -6.14 -6.48
C CYS A 103 -1.88 -6.94 -6.06
N TYR A 104 -1.26 -7.70 -6.97
CA TYR A 104 0.00 -8.39 -6.71
C TYR A 104 1.16 -7.40 -6.52
N GLY A 105 1.20 -6.34 -7.34
CA GLY A 105 2.18 -5.27 -7.19
C GLY A 105 2.09 -4.60 -5.82
N SER A 106 0.87 -4.29 -5.39
CA SER A 106 0.61 -3.67 -4.08
C SER A 106 0.96 -4.62 -2.94
N LEU A 107 0.68 -5.93 -3.08
CA LEU A 107 1.07 -6.95 -2.11
C LEU A 107 2.59 -7.00 -1.92
N VAL A 108 3.35 -7.01 -3.02
CA VAL A 108 4.82 -7.02 -2.97
C VAL A 108 5.34 -5.74 -2.32
N ILE A 109 4.83 -4.57 -2.70
CA ILE A 109 5.28 -3.29 -2.14
C ILE A 109 5.01 -3.23 -0.64
N PHE A 110 3.79 -3.53 -0.18
CA PHE A 110 3.48 -3.54 1.26
C PHE A 110 4.27 -4.59 2.02
N GLY A 111 4.47 -5.78 1.44
CA GLY A 111 5.29 -6.83 2.04
C GLY A 111 6.73 -6.37 2.25
N VAL A 112 7.35 -5.79 1.21
CA VAL A 112 8.71 -5.25 1.29
C VAL A 112 8.80 -4.11 2.30
N ILE A 113 7.84 -3.17 2.29
CA ILE A 113 7.78 -2.07 3.26
C ILE A 113 7.74 -2.62 4.69
N ILE A 114 6.86 -3.57 5.00
CA ILE A 114 6.73 -4.16 6.34
C ILE A 114 8.03 -4.85 6.77
N ILE A 115 8.64 -5.66 5.90
CA ILE A 115 9.91 -6.34 6.20
C ILE A 115 11.00 -5.31 6.52
N LEU A 116 11.11 -4.25 5.71
CA LEU A 116 12.07 -3.17 5.95
C LEU A 116 11.75 -2.41 7.25
N GLY A 117 10.48 -2.13 7.53
CA GLY A 117 10.03 -1.47 8.75
C GLY A 117 10.35 -2.26 10.02
N LEU A 118 10.13 -3.58 9.99
CA LEU A 118 10.50 -4.48 11.10
C LEU A 118 12.01 -4.50 11.35
N ARG A 119 12.82 -4.46 10.28
CA ARG A 119 14.29 -4.37 10.37
C ARG A 119 14.76 -3.03 10.92
N VAL A 120 14.07 -1.93 10.59
CA VAL A 120 14.36 -0.60 11.16
C VAL A 120 14.00 -0.56 12.64
N ASN A 121 12.86 -1.14 13.03
CA ASN A 121 12.38 -1.13 14.41
C ASN A 121 13.24 -2.02 15.33
N LYS A 122 13.78 -3.15 14.85
CA LYS A 122 14.73 -3.98 15.62
C LYS A 122 16.08 -3.30 15.91
N ASN A 123 16.45 -2.27 15.15
CA ASN A 123 17.70 -1.52 15.31
C ASN A 123 17.49 -0.19 16.07
N LYS A 124 16.37 -0.07 16.80
CA LYS A 124 15.94 1.12 17.53
C LYS A 124 15.86 0.76 19.00
#